data_AF-A0A954Q8Z0-F1
#
_entry.id   AF-A0A954Q8Z0-F1
#
_cell.length_a   1.000
_cell.length_b   1.000
_cell.length_c   1.000
_cell.angle_alpha   90.00
_cell.angle_beta   90.00
_cell.angle_gamma   90.00
#
_symmetry.space_group_name_H-M   'P 1'
#
loop_
_entity.id
_entity.type
_entity.pdbx_description
1 polymer ?
#
loop_
_entity_poly.entity_id
_entity_poly.type
_entity_poly.pdbx_seq_one_letter_code
_entity_poly.pdbx_strand_id
1 'polypeptide(L)' 'MEVQLPADQQAIIENLVASGRFPSVGDAILEGVRLLASTERLRQQVQVGIDQADRGELIDHDTVFARLKAIASAAQGSGD' A
#
# COMPACT_ATOMS: atom_id res chain seq x y z
N MET A 1 7.05 -15.33 20.33
CA MET A 1 6.62 -13.99 20.76
C MET A 1 5.15 -14.09 21.06
N GLU A 2 4.73 -13.68 22.26
CA GLU A 2 3.33 -13.68 22.66
C GLU A 2 2.88 -12.24 22.81
N VAL A 3 1.77 -11.88 22.15
CA VAL A 3 1.22 -10.52 22.18
C VAL A 3 -0.12 -10.59 22.88
N GLN A 4 -0.23 -9.90 24.01
CA GLN A 4 -1.47 -9.79 24.76
C GLN A 4 -2.26 -8.61 24.23
N LEU A 5 -3.45 -8.89 23.72
CA LEU A 5 -4.38 -7.87 23.28
C LEU A 5 -5.35 -7.51 24.41
N PRO A 6 -5.65 -6.21 24.61
CA PRO A 6 -6.77 -5.76 25.44
C PRO A 6 -8.10 -6.44 25.05
N ALA A 7 -9.00 -6.59 26.03
CA ALA A 7 -10.25 -7.35 25.87
C ALA A 7 -11.18 -6.78 24.77
N ASP A 8 -11.20 -5.45 24.60
CA ASP A 8 -11.92 -4.78 23.52
C ASP A 8 -11.38 -5.13 22.14
N GLN A 9 -10.05 -5.22 21.99
CA GLN A 9 -9.42 -5.63 20.74
C GLN A 9 -9.64 -7.12 20.43
N GLN A 10 -9.62 -7.97 21.45
CA GLN A 10 -9.98 -9.39 21.29
C GLN A 10 -11.41 -9.54 20.78
N ALA A 11 -12.37 -8.83 21.40
CA ALA A 11 -13.77 -8.86 21.00
C ALA A 11 -13.97 -8.41 19.54
N ILE A 12 -13.21 -7.42 19.06
CA ILE A 12 -13.26 -6.99 17.65
C ILE A 12 -12.83 -8.14 16.73
N ILE A 13 -11.70 -8.80 17.03
CA ILE A 13 -11.17 -9.88 16.19
C ILE A 13 -12.10 -11.09 16.21
N GLU A 14 -12.62 -11.46 17.38
CA GLU A 14 -13.59 -12.54 17.53
C GLU A 14 -14.86 -12.28 16.74
N ASN A 15 -15.39 -11.05 16.76
CA ASN A 15 -16.55 -10.68 15.94
C ASN A 15 -16.27 -10.80 14.44
N LEU A 16 -15.07 -10.43 13.99
CA LEU A 16 -14.68 -10.56 12.59
C LEU A 16 -14.61 -12.03 12.15
N VAL A 17 -14.13 -12.92 13.02
CA VAL A 17 -14.12 -14.37 12.76
C VAL A 17 -15.55 -14.94 12.81
N ALA A 18 -16.34 -14.58 13.82
CA ALA A 18 -17.73 -15.03 13.98
C ALA A 18 -18.62 -14.61 12.81
N SER A 19 -18.34 -13.45 12.20
CA SER A 19 -19.00 -12.99 10.97
C SER A 19 -18.59 -13.74 9.70
N GLY A 20 -17.59 -14.63 9.78
CA GLY A 20 -17.02 -15.33 8.64
C GLY A 20 -16.08 -14.48 7.77
N ARG A 21 -15.76 -13.25 8.18
CA ARG A 21 -14.85 -12.38 7.44
C ARG A 21 -13.40 -12.86 7.45
N PHE A 22 -13.00 -13.55 8.51
CA PHE A 22 -11.70 -14.22 8.59
C PHE A 22 -11.87 -15.68 9.03
N PRO A 23 -11.04 -16.62 8.52
CA PRO A 23 -11.11 -18.02 8.90
C PRO A 23 -10.67 -18.29 10.35
N SER A 24 -9.78 -17.45 10.89
CA SER A 24 -9.27 -17.57 12.25
C SER A 24 -8.81 -16.22 12.83
N VAL A 25 -8.63 -16.19 14.15
CA VAL A 25 -8.03 -15.04 14.86
C VAL A 25 -6.63 -14.74 14.34
N GLY A 26 -5.84 -15.79 14.06
CA GLY A 26 -4.48 -15.66 13.53
C GLY A 26 -4.45 -14.98 12.17
N ASP A 27 -5.38 -15.33 11.27
CA ASP A 27 -5.48 -14.72 9.94
C ASP A 27 -5.86 -13.24 10.02
N ALA A 28 -6.79 -12.88 10.92
CA ALA A 28 -7.18 -11.49 11.15
C ALA A 28 -6.00 -10.65 11.69
N ILE A 29 -5.22 -11.19 12.63
CA ILE A 29 -4.02 -10.52 13.15
C ILE A 29 -2.96 -10.37 12.06
N LEU A 30 -2.71 -11.42 11.27
CA LEU A 30 -1.73 -11.39 10.19
C LEU A 30 -2.08 -10.30 9.17
N GLU A 31 -3.36 -10.19 8.80
CA GLU A 31 -3.82 -9.14 7.90
C GLU A 31 -3.67 -7.73 8.51
N GLY A 32 -3.95 -7.57 9.80
CA GLY A 32 -3.70 -6.32 10.52
C GLY A 32 -2.23 -5.90 10.48
N VAL A 33 -1.30 -6.85 10.70
CA VAL A 33 0.15 -6.61 10.61
C VAL A 33 0.56 -6.28 9.17
N ARG A 34 0.00 -6.99 8.18
CA ARG A 34 0.26 -6.71 6.75
C ARG A 34 -0.18 -5.30 6.36
N LEU A 35 -1.35 -4.87 6.84
CA LEU A 35 -1.86 -3.52 6.61
C LEU A 35 -0.92 -2.48 7.23
N LEU A 36 -0.55 -2.65 8.50
CA LEU A 36 0.38 -1.75 9.19
C LEU A 36 1.71 -1.63 8.45
N ALA A 37 2.31 -2.76 8.05
CA ALA A 37 3.55 -2.76 7.29
C ALA A 37 3.40 -2.05 5.93
N SER A 38 2.25 -2.19 5.28
CA SER A 38 1.97 -1.52 4.01
C SER A 38 1.83 0.00 4.19
N THR A 39 1.18 0.44 5.29
CA THR A 39 1.08 1.86 5.63
C THR A 39 2.43 2.47 5.93
N GLU A 40 3.31 1.80 6.69
CA GLU A 40 4.67 2.30 6.96
C GLU A 40 5.50 2.43 5.68
N ARG A 41 5.42 1.45 4.77
CA ARG A 41 6.07 1.55 3.46
C ARG A 41 5.54 2.73 2.65
N LEU A 42 4.23 2.95 2.64
CA LEU A 42 3.63 4.08 1.93
C LEU A 42 4.11 5.41 2.51
N ARG A 43 4.17 5.54 3.85
CA ARG A 43 4.71 6.75 4.51
C ARG A 43 6.14 7.04 4.06
N GLN A 44 6.98 6.02 3.97
CA GLN A 44 8.35 6.17 3.48
C GLN A 44 8.39 6.61 2.00
N GLN A 45 7.57 6.02 1.14
CA GLN A 45 7.50 6.40 -0.28
C GLN A 45 6.99 7.83 -0.49
N VAL A 46 6.00 8.25 0.31
CA VAL A 46 5.50 9.63 0.29
C VAL A 46 6.61 10.59 0.71
N GLN A 47 7.38 10.27 1.76
CA GLN A 47 8.50 11.12 2.18
C GLN A 47 9.55 11.25 1.07
N VAL A 48 9.88 10.17 0.37
CA VAL A 48 10.79 10.23 -0.79
C VAL A 48 10.27 11.21 -1.85
N GLY A 49 8.97 11.17 -2.17
CA GLY A 49 8.36 12.10 -3.12
C GLY A 49 8.40 13.56 -2.67
N ILE A 50 8.20 13.81 -1.37
CA ILE A 50 8.35 15.16 -0.77
C ILE A 50 9.80 15.64 -0.92
N ASP A 51 10.77 14.81 -0.54
CA ASP A 51 12.18 15.18 -0.62
C ASP A 51 12.63 15.45 -2.07
N GLN A 52 12.08 14.70 -3.04
CA GLN A 52 12.30 14.94 -4.48
C GLN A 52 11.70 16.29 -4.90
N ALA A 53 10.49 16.61 -4.41
CA ALA A 53 9.85 17.88 -4.70
C ALA A 53 10.66 19.07 -4.18
N ASP A 54 11.15 18.97 -2.94
CA ASP A 54 11.98 20.00 -2.31
C ASP A 54 13.32 20.21 -3.05
N ARG A 55 13.86 19.15 -3.66
CA ARG A 55 15.05 19.22 -4.53
C ARG A 55 14.75 19.74 -5.96
N GLY A 56 13.49 20.04 -6.28
CA GLY A 56 13.08 20.53 -7.59
C GLY A 56 13.01 19.45 -8.67
N GLU A 57 12.89 18.18 -8.28
CA GLU A 57 12.81 17.03 -9.21
C GLU A 57 11.37 16.77 -9.74
N LEU A 58 10.44 17.69 -9.48
CA LEU A 58 9.09 17.60 -10.05
C LEU A 58 9.13 17.74 -11.58
N ILE A 59 8.26 16.99 -12.23
CA ILE A 59 7.97 17.14 -13.66
C ILE A 59 6.56 17.71 -13.81
N ASP A 60 6.38 18.65 -14.73
CA ASP A 60 5.07 19.20 -15.03
C ASP A 60 4.17 18.16 -15.71
N HIS A 61 2.87 18.41 -15.66
CA HIS A 61 1.87 17.47 -16.15
C HIS A 61 1.96 17.26 -17.67
N ASP A 62 2.23 18.30 -18.47
CA ASP A 62 2.32 18.15 -19.92
C ASP A 62 3.51 17.25 -20.29
N THR A 63 4.65 17.46 -19.63
CA THR A 63 5.85 16.63 -19.82
C THR A 63 5.61 15.17 -19.41
N VAL A 64 4.96 14.89 -18.28
CA VAL A 64 4.73 13.49 -17.86
C VAL A 64 3.78 12.77 -18.82
N PHE A 65 2.69 13.42 -19.26
CA PHE A 65 1.74 12.78 -20.18
C PHE A 65 2.34 12.57 -21.58
N ALA A 66 3.17 13.49 -22.06
CA ALA A 66 3.89 13.29 -23.32
C ALA A 66 4.80 12.04 -23.26
N ARG A 67 5.55 11.88 -22.16
CA ARG A 67 6.41 10.70 -21.94
C ARG A 67 5.61 9.40 -21.86
N LEU A 68 4.51 9.39 -21.10
CA LEU A 68 3.65 8.20 -20.97
C LEU A 68 3.04 7.77 -22.31
N LYS A 69 2.59 8.73 -23.14
CA LYS A 69 2.10 8.44 -24.49
C LYS A 69 3.18 7.81 -25.36
N ALA A 70 4.40 8.36 -25.34
CA ALA A 70 5.52 7.81 -26.09
C ALA A 70 5.86 6.37 -25.67
N ILE A 71 5.86 6.07 -24.36
CA ILE A 71 6.07 4.72 -23.82
C ILE A 71 4.98 3.77 -24.32
N ALA A 72 3.71 4.18 -24.24
CA ALA A 72 2.58 3.36 -24.67
C ALA A 72 2.60 3.06 -26.18
N SER A 73 2.99 4.02 -27.02
CA SER A 73 3.15 3.82 -28.46
C SER A 73 4.31 2.88 -28.81
N ALA A 74 5.44 2.98 -28.10
CA ALA A 74 6.59 2.10 -28.32
C ALA A 74 6.30 0.63 -27.96
N ALA A 75 5.54 0.41 -26.89
CA ALA A 75 5.12 -0.92 -26.46
C ALA A 75 4.19 -1.61 -27.49
N GLN A 76 3.41 -0.84 -28.26
CA GLN A 76 2.52 -1.37 -29.31
C GLN A 76 3.24 -1.67 -30.63
N GLY A 77 4.39 -1.04 -30.89
CA GLY A 77 5.17 -1.23 -32.12
C GLY A 77 6.24 -2.32 -32.06
N SER A 78 6.43 -2.98 -30.91
CA SER A 78 7.48 -4.00 -30.71
C SER A 78 6.96 -5.44 -30.88
N GLY A 79 5.82 -5.61 -31.58
CA GLY A 79 5.13 -6.89 -31.78
C GLY A 79 5.07 -7.38 -33.24
N ASP A 80 5.95 -6.88 -34.12
CA ASP A 80 6.07 -7.32 -35.52
C ASP A 80 7.48 -7.90 -35.78
#